data_AF-H5TZJ9-F1
#
_entry.id   AF-H5TZJ9-F1
#
_cell.length_a   1.000
_cell.length_b   1.000
_cell.length_c   1.000
_cell.angle_alpha   90.00
_cell.angle_beta   90.00
_cell.angle_gamma   90.00
#
_symmetry.space_group_name_H-M   'P 1'
#
loop_
_entity.id
_entity.type
_entity.pdbx_description
1 polymer ?
#
loop_
_entity_poly.entity_id
_entity_poly.type
_entity_poly.pdbx_seq_one_letter_code
_entity_poly.pdbx_strand_id
1 'polypeptide(L)'
;MTGNGSVSVIRSRTAALGVGPAVGMSVVAVILLAAWRPGLPDAIATHWGHHGVDGTNSFSRVCATVGVVVAVALAVGAVTSCTARAVPMLAATLAIINGLVVFLVAFMLGVTGAQLGHHGAPSAALPALWFVFGMILGLVVAVATAIAASTWCLRRDPPNRR
;
A
#
# COMPACT_ATOMS: atom_id res chain seq x y z
N MET A 1 -40.58 21.01 -2.53
CA MET A 1 -39.51 21.43 -1.60
C MET A 1 -38.65 20.21 -1.29
N THR A 2 -37.55 20.02 -2.01
CA THR A 2 -36.57 18.94 -1.74
C THR A 2 -35.65 19.43 -0.63
N GLY A 3 -35.81 18.89 0.58
CA GLY A 3 -34.89 19.18 1.68
C GLY A 3 -33.49 18.68 1.31
N ASN A 4 -32.54 19.60 1.12
CA ASN A 4 -31.13 19.27 0.93
C ASN A 4 -30.58 18.77 2.27
N GLY A 5 -30.61 17.44 2.48
CA GLY A 5 -29.90 16.83 3.60
C GLY A 5 -28.40 17.11 3.46
N SER A 6 -27.80 17.73 4.47
CA SER A 6 -26.35 17.89 4.53
C SER A 6 -25.70 16.52 4.70
N VAL A 7 -24.60 16.30 3.99
CA VAL A 7 -23.79 15.09 4.08
C VAL A 7 -22.48 15.49 4.77
N SER A 8 -22.19 14.91 5.93
CA SER A 8 -20.98 15.19 6.70
C SER A 8 -19.98 14.02 6.65
N VAL A 9 -18.70 14.34 6.56
CA VAL A 9 -17.59 13.37 6.49
C VAL A 9 -17.12 12.99 7.89
N ILE A 10 -17.10 11.69 8.19
CA ILE A 10 -16.61 11.17 9.47
C ILE A 10 -15.09 11.01 9.45
N ARG A 11 -14.36 12.04 9.91
CA ARG A 11 -12.89 12.14 9.83
C ARG A 11 -12.12 10.98 10.49
N SER A 12 -12.63 10.41 11.58
CA SER A 12 -11.97 9.28 12.25
C SER A 12 -11.98 8.01 11.39
N ARG A 13 -13.07 7.76 10.64
CA ARG A 13 -13.18 6.62 9.73
C ARG A 13 -12.30 6.80 8.49
N THR A 14 -12.25 8.01 7.95
CA THR A 14 -11.38 8.32 6.80
C THR A 14 -9.91 8.16 7.17
N ALA A 15 -9.51 8.65 8.36
CA ALA A 15 -8.14 8.48 8.85
C ALA A 15 -7.79 7.00 9.04
N ALA A 16 -8.68 6.21 9.66
CA ALA A 16 -8.47 4.77 9.81
C ALA A 16 -8.34 4.04 8.46
N LEU A 17 -9.17 4.38 7.47
CA LEU A 17 -9.09 3.82 6.12
C LEU A 17 -7.83 4.25 5.36
N GLY A 18 -7.36 5.49 5.55
CA GLY A 18 -6.15 6.00 4.89
C GLY A 18 -4.85 5.47 5.49
N VAL A 19 -4.88 5.04 6.75
CA VAL A 19 -3.69 4.58 7.49
C VAL A 19 -3.64 3.05 7.60
N GLY A 20 -4.80 2.41 7.78
CA GLY A 20 -4.92 0.99 8.11
C GLY A 20 -4.17 0.06 7.16
N PRO A 21 -4.41 0.12 5.83
CA PRO A 21 -3.73 -0.77 4.89
C PRO A 21 -2.20 -0.60 4.89
N ALA A 22 -1.70 0.63 4.95
CA ALA A 22 -0.26 0.90 4.99
C ALA A 22 0.38 0.34 6.29
N VAL A 23 -0.26 0.53 7.44
CA VAL A 23 0.19 -0.04 8.72
C VAL A 23 0.18 -1.57 8.68
N GLY A 24 -0.93 -2.16 8.21
CA GLY A 24 -1.06 -3.62 8.10
C GLY A 24 0.05 -4.22 7.23
N MET A 25 0.29 -3.65 6.05
CA MET A 25 1.38 -4.08 5.17
C MET A 25 2.76 -3.87 5.79
N SER A 26 2.96 -2.78 6.54
CA SER A 26 4.22 -2.53 7.26
C SER A 26 4.52 -3.62 8.28
N VAL A 27 3.52 -4.02 9.08
CA VAL A 27 3.66 -5.09 10.07
C VAL A 27 4.02 -6.41 9.38
N VAL A 28 3.30 -6.77 8.32
CA VAL A 28 3.59 -7.99 7.53
C VAL A 28 5.01 -7.95 6.96
N ALA A 29 5.41 -6.82 6.38
CA ALA A 29 6.73 -6.68 5.79
C ALA A 29 7.86 -6.79 6.82
N VAL A 30 7.72 -6.16 7.98
CA VAL A 30 8.71 -6.23 9.07
C VAL A 30 8.86 -7.67 9.55
N ILE A 31 7.76 -8.38 9.79
CA ILE A 31 7.78 -9.78 10.25
C ILE A 31 8.49 -10.67 9.22
N LEU A 32 8.10 -10.58 7.95
CA LEU A 32 8.66 -11.42 6.90
C LEU A 32 10.14 -11.11 6.64
N LEU A 33 10.52 -9.83 6.53
CA LEU A 33 11.91 -9.44 6.30
C LEU A 33 12.80 -9.88 7.47
N ALA A 34 12.33 -9.76 8.71
CA ALA A 34 13.05 -10.25 9.88
C ALA A 34 13.23 -11.77 9.86
N ALA A 35 12.16 -12.51 9.52
CA ALA A 35 12.20 -13.98 9.43
C ALA A 35 13.11 -14.46 8.29
N TRP A 36 13.15 -13.73 7.18
CA TRP A 36 13.93 -14.10 5.99
C TRP A 36 15.40 -13.69 6.05
N ARG A 37 15.76 -12.72 6.90
CA ARG A 37 17.12 -12.18 6.99
C ARG A 37 18.24 -13.23 6.99
N PRO A 38 18.16 -14.36 7.74
CA PRO A 38 19.23 -15.35 7.77
C PRO A 38 19.42 -16.10 6.44
N GLY A 39 18.38 -16.19 5.60
CA GLY A 39 18.39 -16.92 4.34
C GLY A 39 18.57 -16.06 3.10
N LEU A 40 18.74 -14.74 3.26
CA LEU A 40 18.90 -13.79 2.16
C LEU A 40 20.39 -13.52 1.86
N PRO A 41 20.75 -13.30 0.58
CA PRO A 41 22.09 -12.83 0.21
C PRO A 41 22.35 -11.42 0.76
N ASP A 42 23.63 -11.06 0.92
CA ASP A 42 24.01 -9.71 1.39
C ASP A 42 23.57 -8.60 0.43
N ALA A 43 23.60 -8.89 -0.87
CA ALA A 43 23.08 -8.05 -1.93
C ALA A 43 21.80 -8.68 -2.49
N ILE A 44 20.69 -7.94 -2.46
CA ILE A 44 19.39 -8.34 -2.95
C ILE A 44 19.16 -7.69 -4.30
N ALA A 45 18.84 -8.47 -5.33
CA ALA A 45 18.44 -7.95 -6.64
C ALA A 45 17.16 -7.12 -6.50
N THR A 46 17.18 -5.89 -7.01
CA THR A 46 16.04 -4.95 -6.97
C THR A 46 15.73 -4.31 -8.31
N HIS A 47 16.60 -4.49 -9.30
CA HIS A 47 16.40 -4.02 -10.66
C HIS A 47 16.83 -5.12 -11.66
N TRP A 48 16.09 -5.21 -12.75
CA TRP A 48 16.33 -6.14 -13.84
C TRP A 48 16.29 -5.38 -15.17
N GLY A 49 17.35 -5.48 -15.95
CA GLY A 49 17.46 -4.98 -17.31
C GLY A 49 17.33 -6.09 -18.35
N HIS A 50 17.61 -5.75 -19.62
CA HIS A 50 17.56 -6.72 -20.73
C HIS A 50 18.52 -7.90 -20.58
N HIS A 51 19.60 -7.75 -19.80
CA HIS A 51 20.63 -8.77 -19.59
C HIS A 51 20.55 -9.45 -18.22
N GLY A 52 19.44 -9.30 -17.50
CA GLY A 52 19.26 -9.85 -16.14
C GLY A 52 19.42 -8.79 -15.07
N VAL A 53 19.91 -9.18 -13.89
CA VAL A 53 20.07 -8.29 -12.74
C VAL A 53 21.17 -7.25 -13.04
N ASP A 54 20.79 -5.98 -13.01
CA ASP A 54 21.67 -4.82 -13.24
C ASP A 54 21.69 -3.86 -12.04
N GLY A 55 20.88 -4.11 -11.01
CA GLY A 55 20.87 -3.34 -9.77
C GLY A 55 20.57 -4.19 -8.54
N THR A 56 21.40 -4.02 -7.51
CA THR A 56 21.22 -4.67 -6.21
C THR A 56 21.20 -3.62 -5.08
N ASN A 57 20.63 -4.01 -3.95
CA ASN A 57 20.61 -3.21 -2.74
C ASN A 57 20.96 -4.08 -1.51
N SER A 58 21.51 -3.46 -0.47
CA SER A 58 21.67 -4.12 0.82
C SER A 58 20.30 -4.40 1.45
N PHE A 59 20.23 -5.40 2.33
CA PHE A 59 19.03 -5.67 3.14
C PHE A 59 18.53 -4.42 3.88
N SER A 60 19.44 -3.66 4.50
CA SER A 60 19.08 -2.43 5.22
C SER A 60 18.43 -1.38 4.31
N ARG A 61 18.89 -1.27 3.06
CA ARG A 61 18.32 -0.34 2.08
C ARG A 61 16.97 -0.83 1.57
N VAL A 62 16.76 -2.14 1.40
CA VAL A 62 15.44 -2.71 1.10
C VAL A 62 14.44 -2.40 2.22
N CYS A 63 14.81 -2.62 3.48
CA CYS A 63 13.98 -2.25 4.63
C CYS A 63 13.67 -0.75 4.66
N ALA A 64 14.68 0.10 4.40
CA ALA A 64 14.49 1.55 4.35
C ALA A 64 13.52 1.96 3.22
N THR A 65 13.62 1.36 2.04
CA THR A 65 12.70 1.62 0.92
C THR A 65 11.26 1.26 1.28
N VAL A 66 11.03 0.08 1.88
CA VAL A 66 9.69 -0.31 2.37
C VAL A 66 9.18 0.70 3.41
N GLY A 67 10.04 1.10 4.35
CA GLY A 67 9.72 2.11 5.36
C GLY A 67 9.32 3.45 4.74
N VAL A 68 10.06 3.93 3.74
CA VAL A 68 9.75 5.17 3.01
C VAL A 68 8.42 5.06 2.27
N VAL A 69 8.18 3.96 1.56
CA VAL A 69 6.91 3.73 0.83
C VAL A 69 5.70 3.78 1.78
N VAL A 70 5.81 3.11 2.93
CA VAL A 70 4.77 3.16 3.98
C VAL A 70 4.63 4.57 4.55
N ALA A 71 5.73 5.23 4.89
CA ALA A 71 5.70 6.58 5.48
C ALA A 71 5.04 7.61 4.54
N VAL A 72 5.33 7.56 3.24
CA VAL A 72 4.68 8.42 2.24
C VAL A 72 3.20 8.11 2.16
N ALA A 73 2.80 6.84 2.11
CA ALA A 73 1.38 6.47 2.07
C ALA A 73 0.62 6.98 3.31
N LEU A 74 1.21 6.85 4.50
CA LEU A 74 0.66 7.37 5.75
C LEU A 74 0.50 8.89 5.72
N ALA A 75 1.53 9.61 5.28
CA ALA A 75 1.51 11.06 5.18
C ALA A 75 0.40 11.54 4.22
N VAL A 76 0.32 10.94 3.03
CA VAL A 76 -0.71 11.28 2.04
C VAL A 76 -2.10 10.93 2.58
N GLY A 77 -2.29 9.72 3.12
CA GLY A 77 -3.58 9.28 3.67
C GLY A 77 -4.08 10.18 4.80
N ALA A 78 -3.19 10.60 5.71
CA ALA A 78 -3.51 11.54 6.78
C ALA A 78 -3.86 12.94 6.24
N VAL A 79 -3.04 13.50 5.34
CA VAL A 79 -3.28 14.81 4.74
C VAL A 79 -4.59 14.84 3.96
N THR A 80 -4.85 13.85 3.10
CA THR A 80 -6.10 13.75 2.34
C THR A 80 -7.30 13.63 3.28
N SER A 81 -7.20 12.83 4.35
CA SER A 81 -8.28 12.69 5.34
C SER A 81 -8.61 14.00 6.08
N CYS A 82 -7.63 14.88 6.24
CA CYS A 82 -7.80 16.17 6.90
C CYS A 82 -8.29 17.28 5.96
N THR A 83 -7.92 17.22 4.68
CA THR A 83 -8.07 18.33 3.71
C THR A 83 -9.16 18.11 2.67
N ALA A 84 -9.48 16.86 2.32
CA ALA A 84 -10.44 16.59 1.27
C ALA A 84 -11.86 17.01 1.67
N ARG A 85 -12.50 17.79 0.79
CA ARG A 85 -13.89 18.26 0.97
C ARG A 85 -14.88 17.47 0.12
N ALA A 86 -14.43 16.94 -1.02
CA ALA A 86 -15.23 16.16 -1.94
C ALA A 86 -15.02 14.66 -1.69
N VAL A 87 -16.10 13.95 -1.39
CA VAL A 87 -16.07 12.50 -1.09
C VAL A 87 -15.54 11.66 -2.26
N PRO A 88 -15.90 11.92 -3.54
CA PRO A 88 -15.35 11.16 -4.66
C PRO A 88 -13.83 11.32 -4.77
N MET A 89 -13.32 12.53 -4.55
CA MET A 89 -11.89 12.82 -4.57
C MET A 89 -11.17 12.09 -3.42
N LEU A 90 -11.71 12.17 -2.20
CA LEU A 90 -11.18 11.44 -1.04
C LEU A 90 -11.12 9.93 -1.30
N ALA A 91 -12.21 9.34 -1.78
CA ALA A 91 -12.30 7.91 -2.05
C ALA A 91 -11.29 7.47 -3.12
N ALA A 92 -11.18 8.21 -4.22
CA ALA A 92 -10.23 7.92 -5.29
C ALA A 92 -8.78 8.02 -4.80
N THR A 93 -8.42 9.10 -4.09
CA THR A 93 -7.06 9.29 -3.58
C THR A 93 -6.68 8.20 -2.58
N LEU A 94 -7.53 7.90 -1.60
CA LEU A 94 -7.25 6.82 -0.64
C LEU A 94 -7.13 5.47 -1.33
N ALA A 95 -8.01 5.17 -2.30
CA ALA A 95 -7.95 3.92 -3.05
C ALA A 95 -6.65 3.75 -3.83
N ILE A 96 -6.21 4.80 -4.55
CA ILE A 96 -4.97 4.77 -5.31
C ILE A 96 -3.77 4.58 -4.38
N ILE A 97 -3.68 5.35 -3.30
CA ILE A 97 -2.57 5.28 -2.35
C ILE A 97 -2.51 3.91 -1.66
N ASN A 98 -3.64 3.42 -1.15
CA ASN A 98 -3.70 2.12 -0.49
C ASN A 98 -3.42 0.96 -1.46
N GLY A 99 -3.90 1.03 -2.69
CA GLY A 99 -3.60 0.03 -3.70
C GLY A 99 -2.12 0.01 -4.07
N LEU A 100 -1.55 1.20 -4.29
CA LEU A 100 -0.15 1.35 -4.67
C LEU A 100 0.80 0.88 -3.56
N VAL A 101 0.55 1.26 -2.30
CA VAL A 101 1.40 0.84 -1.18
C VAL A 101 1.39 -0.68 -1.00
N VAL A 102 0.21 -1.31 -1.11
CA VAL A 102 0.07 -2.77 -1.01
C VAL A 102 0.79 -3.45 -2.18
N PHE A 103 0.59 -2.96 -3.41
CA PHE A 103 1.29 -3.49 -4.58
C PHE A 103 2.81 -3.42 -4.40
N LEU A 104 3.35 -2.24 -4.08
CA LEU A 104 4.79 -2.03 -3.98
C LEU A 104 5.40 -2.89 -2.87
N VAL A 105 4.78 -2.93 -1.69
CA VAL A 105 5.29 -3.71 -0.57
C VAL A 105 5.17 -5.22 -0.86
N ALA A 106 4.05 -5.70 -1.38
CA ALA A 106 3.88 -7.11 -1.74
C ALA A 106 4.86 -7.53 -2.84
N PHE A 107 5.08 -6.68 -3.85
CA PHE A 107 6.08 -6.93 -4.89
C PHE A 107 7.50 -6.98 -4.31
N MET A 108 7.90 -6.03 -3.47
CA MET A 108 9.21 -6.05 -2.81
C MET A 108 9.41 -7.29 -1.95
N LEU A 109 8.38 -7.72 -1.23
CA LEU A 109 8.42 -8.96 -0.45
C LEU A 109 8.52 -10.19 -1.34
N GLY A 110 7.74 -10.27 -2.42
CA GLY A 110 7.82 -11.38 -3.36
C GLY A 110 9.19 -11.48 -4.04
N VAL A 111 9.75 -10.34 -4.45
CA VAL A 111 11.12 -10.22 -4.97
C VAL A 111 12.16 -10.69 -3.96
N THR A 112 12.03 -10.25 -2.72
CA THR A 112 12.99 -10.59 -1.66
C THR A 112 12.88 -12.07 -1.29
N GLY A 113 11.65 -12.57 -1.12
CA GLY A 113 11.37 -13.96 -0.79
C GLY A 113 11.79 -14.92 -1.89
N ALA A 114 11.69 -14.54 -3.17
CA ALA A 114 12.18 -15.33 -4.29
C ALA A 114 13.71 -15.53 -4.30
N GLN A 115 14.46 -14.75 -3.50
CA GLN A 115 15.91 -14.84 -3.39
C GLN A 115 16.36 -15.65 -2.15
N LEU A 116 15.42 -16.19 -1.38
CA LEU A 116 15.73 -17.05 -0.24
C LEU A 116 16.51 -18.30 -0.69
N GLY A 117 17.65 -18.54 -0.04
CA GLY A 117 18.50 -19.70 -0.32
C GLY A 117 19.35 -19.59 -1.59
N HIS A 118 19.36 -18.44 -2.26
CA HIS A 118 20.28 -18.20 -3.38
C HIS A 118 21.63 -17.66 -2.87
N HIS A 119 22.72 -18.25 -3.37
CA HIS A 119 24.09 -17.88 -3.00
C HIS A 119 24.61 -16.62 -3.73
N GLY A 120 23.82 -16.01 -4.62
CA GLY A 120 24.19 -14.77 -5.32
C GLY A 120 23.03 -14.12 -6.08
N ALA A 121 23.02 -12.79 -6.10
CA ALA A 121 22.03 -11.97 -6.80
C ALA A 121 22.01 -12.11 -8.35
N PRO A 122 23.15 -12.32 -9.07
CA PRO A 122 23.16 -12.23 -10.54
C PRO A 122 22.28 -13.27 -11.25
N SER A 123 22.03 -14.41 -10.62
CA SER A 123 21.22 -15.50 -11.18
C SER A 123 19.73 -15.40 -10.87
N ALA A 124 19.29 -14.36 -10.14
CA ALA A 124 17.88 -14.20 -9.78
C ALA A 124 17.05 -13.79 -11.00
N ALA A 125 16.22 -14.71 -11.49
CA ALA A 125 15.25 -14.41 -12.55
C ALA A 125 14.23 -13.35 -12.07
N LEU A 126 13.71 -12.56 -13.01
CA LEU A 126 12.63 -11.61 -12.71
C LEU A 126 11.43 -12.38 -12.13
N PRO A 127 10.98 -12.06 -10.91
CA PRO A 127 9.88 -12.75 -10.26
C PRO A 127 8.51 -12.28 -10.80
N ALA A 128 8.24 -12.52 -12.09
CA ALA A 128 7.06 -12.01 -12.80
C ALA A 128 5.73 -12.39 -12.13
N LEU A 129 5.64 -13.62 -11.57
CA LEU A 129 4.46 -14.05 -10.84
C LEU A 129 4.19 -13.19 -9.60
N TRP A 130 5.24 -12.76 -8.89
CA TRP A 130 5.11 -11.90 -7.72
C TRP A 130 4.70 -10.47 -8.09
N PHE A 131 5.10 -9.99 -9.26
CA PHE A 131 4.60 -8.74 -9.82
C PHE A 131 3.08 -8.80 -10.07
N VAL A 132 2.62 -9.84 -10.75
CA VAL A 132 1.19 -10.05 -11.03
C VAL A 132 0.39 -10.21 -9.73
N PHE A 133 0.91 -11.00 -8.78
CA PHE A 133 0.28 -11.18 -7.48
C PHE A 133 0.16 -9.86 -6.71
N GLY A 134 1.24 -9.09 -6.62
CA GLY A 134 1.22 -7.78 -5.97
C GLY A 134 0.22 -6.84 -6.64
N MET A 135 0.14 -6.85 -7.97
CA MET A 135 -0.77 -6.00 -8.74
C MET A 135 -2.23 -6.34 -8.45
N ILE A 136 -2.57 -7.64 -8.45
CA ILE A 136 -3.92 -8.11 -8.10
C ILE A 136 -4.26 -7.72 -6.66
N LEU A 137 -3.34 -7.96 -5.72
CA LEU A 137 -3.57 -7.65 -4.31
C LEU A 137 -3.77 -6.13 -4.09
N GLY A 138 -2.93 -5.30 -4.72
CA GLY A 138 -3.07 -3.85 -4.69
C GLY A 138 -4.40 -3.38 -5.29
N LEU A 139 -4.82 -3.95 -6.42
CA LEU A 139 -6.11 -3.64 -7.04
C LEU A 139 -7.28 -4.01 -6.11
N VAL A 140 -7.25 -5.19 -5.49
CA VAL A 140 -8.28 -5.62 -4.53
C VAL A 140 -8.39 -4.64 -3.37
N VAL A 141 -7.26 -4.21 -2.80
CA VAL A 141 -7.26 -3.22 -1.70
C VAL A 141 -7.73 -1.84 -2.16
N ALA A 142 -7.38 -1.41 -3.37
CA ALA A 142 -7.87 -0.15 -3.94
C ALA A 142 -9.39 -0.15 -4.07
N VAL A 143 -9.97 -1.21 -4.66
CA VAL A 143 -11.41 -1.36 -4.83
C VAL A 143 -12.12 -1.42 -3.47
N ALA A 144 -11.61 -2.22 -2.53
CA ALA A 144 -12.16 -2.31 -1.18
C ALA A 144 -12.13 -0.95 -0.46
N THR A 145 -11.03 -0.20 -0.60
CA THR A 145 -10.90 1.16 -0.04
C THR A 145 -11.90 2.13 -0.66
N ALA A 146 -12.06 2.10 -1.99
CA ALA A 146 -13.02 2.98 -2.69
C ALA A 146 -14.47 2.72 -2.23
N ILE A 147 -14.85 1.45 -2.09
CA ILE A 147 -16.17 1.04 -1.60
C ILE A 147 -16.35 1.48 -0.14
N ALA A 148 -15.38 1.22 0.73
CA ALA A 148 -15.46 1.60 2.14
C ALA A 148 -15.51 3.14 2.32
N ALA A 149 -14.71 3.89 1.57
CA ALA A 149 -14.69 5.34 1.63
C ALA A 149 -16.01 5.96 1.16
N SER A 150 -16.60 5.42 0.08
CA SER A 150 -17.89 5.92 -0.46
C SER A 150 -19.09 5.56 0.42
N THR A 151 -19.04 4.43 1.15
CA THR A 151 -20.17 3.95 1.95
C THR A 151 -20.11 4.37 3.42
N TRP A 152 -18.94 4.32 4.06
CA TRP A 152 -18.82 4.46 5.52
C TRP A 152 -18.47 5.85 6.00
N CYS A 153 -17.95 6.70 5.11
CA CYS A 153 -17.53 8.05 5.44
C CYS A 153 -18.65 9.08 5.26
N LEU A 154 -19.79 8.67 4.68
CA LEU A 154 -20.98 9.49 4.52
C LEU A 154 -21.92 9.31 5.72
N ARG A 155 -22.13 10.38 6.51
CA ARG A 155 -23.26 10.46 7.43
C ARG A 155 -24.42 11.18 6.73
N ARG A 156 -25.58 10.52 6.63
CA ARG A 156 -26.83 11.18 6.24
C ARG A 156 -27.43 11.80 7.50
N ASP A 157 -27.49 13.13 7.54
CA ASP A 157 -28.20 13.80 8.64
C ASP A 157 -29.71 13.53 8.49
N PRO A 158 -30.44 13.25 9.59
CA PRO A 158 -31.87 13.04 9.52
C PRO A 158 -32.57 14.30 8.99
N PRO A 159 -33.65 14.16 8.19
CA PRO A 159 -34.39 15.31 7.70
C PRO A 159 -34.88 16.15 8.89
N ASN A 160 -34.55 17.44 8.87
CA ASN A 160 -34.87 18.38 9.93
C ASN A 160 -36.39 18.43 10.10
N ARG A 161 -36.93 17.80 11.14
CA ARG A 161 -38.37 17.84 11.47
C ARG A 161 -38.67 19.23 12.02
N ARG A 162 -38.99 20.17 11.13
CA ARG A 162 -39.60 21.45 11.48
C ARG A 162 -41.11 21.30 11.48
#